data_AF-A0A915BIS0-F1
#
_entry.id   AF-A0A915BIS0-F1
#
_cell.length_a   1.000
_cell.length_b   1.000
_cell.length_c   1.000
_cell.angle_alpha   90.00
_cell.angle_beta   90.00
_cell.angle_gamma   90.00
#
_symmetry.space_group_name_H-M   'P 1'
#
loop_
_entity.id
_entity.type
_entity.pdbx_description
1 polymer ?
#
loop_
_entity_poly.entity_id
_entity_poly.type
_entity_poly.pdbx_seq_one_letter_code
_entity_poly.pdbx_strand_id
1 'polypeptide(L)'
;YGECALPMDMRETEFDAIRTSAFEASNDVRLLDKYYELDKTRNPVQYRLRRIAIEATERRKLIEVIQRGAKQAYEEGLINQISPKRQQRFFSSAIELLVNSALQYPYNSIFVMRRITGMQYSGANAAWLDENIDDRKKMEALKNAISESGASTIALTVQPQGDDIEAWLQSRAHDKYIDSFTRLVIDRLRNLISSIAAPSATSISASLIAKNEDELHVEFASSQLPNKWIEREKVDAKMQSWLSDNVKSAYIHINGGDASGKTAIICRLRSLLQQKDCYVIIRFVNLTSSSNFAHELWHGICSTLCAISAQSDQQILSSFHLSSILSIFKSALQKLERPLYLLLDDVNLIKYGRAL
;
A
#
# COMPACT_ATOMS: atom_id res chain seq x y z
N TYR A 1 -16.37 -4.62 25.15
CA TYR A 1 -15.74 -3.47 24.41
C TYR A 1 -14.21 -3.49 24.42
N GLY A 2 -13.58 -3.98 25.49
CA GLY A 2 -12.14 -4.05 25.64
C GLY A 2 -11.54 -2.79 26.29
N GLU A 3 -10.31 -2.89 26.76
CA GLU A 3 -9.60 -1.78 27.39
C GLU A 3 -9.29 -0.65 26.39
N CYS A 4 -9.24 0.59 26.90
CA CYS A 4 -8.84 1.74 26.10
C CYS A 4 -7.38 1.62 25.64
N ALA A 5 -7.10 2.08 24.42
CA ALA A 5 -5.75 2.06 23.87
C ALA A 5 -4.93 3.22 24.44
N LEU A 6 -3.65 2.96 24.73
CA LEU A 6 -2.70 4.03 25.00
C LEU A 6 -2.43 4.80 23.69
N PRO A 7 -2.51 6.14 23.69
CA PRO A 7 -2.15 6.94 22.53
C PRO A 7 -0.69 6.72 22.16
N MET A 8 -0.42 6.39 20.90
CA MET A 8 0.97 6.21 20.42
C MET A 8 1.72 7.54 20.38
N ASP A 9 1.02 8.61 20.01
CA ASP A 9 1.59 9.96 19.88
C ASP A 9 0.61 11.02 20.41
N MET A 10 1.14 12.06 21.04
CA MET A 10 0.42 13.25 21.50
C MET A 10 1.21 14.50 21.11
N ARG A 11 0.55 15.59 20.69
CA ARG A 11 1.28 16.87 20.54
C ARG A 11 1.82 17.31 21.90
N GLU A 12 2.91 18.05 21.89
CA GLU A 12 3.48 18.67 23.10
C GLU A 12 2.41 19.41 23.91
N THR A 13 1.65 20.30 23.26
CA THR A 13 0.51 21.02 23.85
C THR A 13 -0.57 20.11 24.46
N GLU A 14 -0.84 18.95 23.84
CA GLU A 14 -1.83 18.00 24.37
C GLU A 14 -1.28 17.27 25.60
N PHE A 15 -0.03 16.82 25.51
CA PHE A 15 0.62 16.09 26.58
C PHE A 15 0.77 16.97 27.84
N ASP A 16 1.22 18.21 27.67
CA ASP A 16 1.44 19.13 28.79
C ASP A 16 0.12 19.52 29.47
N ALA A 17 -0.95 19.75 28.70
CA ALA A 17 -2.27 20.02 29.25
C ALA A 17 -2.84 18.81 30.02
N ILE A 18 -2.72 17.60 29.46
CA ILE A 18 -3.14 16.35 30.12
C ILE A 18 -2.35 16.13 31.40
N ARG A 19 -1.03 16.34 31.37
CA ARG A 19 -0.14 16.19 32.53
C ARG A 19 -0.49 17.19 33.63
N THR A 20 -0.71 18.44 33.28
CA THR A 20 -1.09 19.51 34.22
C THR A 20 -2.43 19.20 34.88
N SER A 21 -3.45 18.91 34.07
CA SER A 21 -4.80 18.56 34.56
C SER A 21 -4.77 17.30 35.43
N ALA A 22 -4.02 16.27 35.01
CA ALA A 22 -3.90 15.04 35.79
C ALA A 22 -3.20 15.26 37.15
N PHE A 23 -2.20 16.15 37.20
CA PHE A 23 -1.52 16.53 38.44
C PHE A 23 -2.46 17.28 39.39
N GLU A 24 -3.23 18.24 38.88
CA GLU A 24 -4.24 18.98 39.65
C GLU A 24 -5.33 18.06 40.21
N ALA A 25 -5.74 17.05 39.43
CA ALA A 25 -6.62 15.98 39.89
C ALA A 25 -5.94 14.93 40.80
N SER A 26 -4.75 15.23 41.34
CA SER A 26 -3.99 14.38 42.27
C SER A 26 -3.67 12.97 41.75
N ASN A 27 -3.46 12.81 40.44
CA ASN A 27 -3.04 11.54 39.85
C ASN A 27 -1.49 11.42 39.76
N ASP A 28 -0.99 10.19 39.65
CA ASP A 28 0.46 9.92 39.55
C ASP A 28 1.00 10.19 38.13
N VAL A 29 1.29 11.46 37.85
CA VAL A 29 1.83 11.91 36.55
C VAL A 29 3.22 11.36 36.22
N ARG A 30 3.93 10.76 37.18
CA ARG A 30 5.22 10.10 36.93
C ARG A 30 5.09 8.95 35.92
N LEU A 31 3.91 8.35 35.82
CA LEU A 31 3.62 7.34 34.80
C LEU A 31 3.69 7.92 33.38
N LEU A 32 3.26 9.17 33.16
CA LEU A 32 3.38 9.84 31.86
C LEU A 32 4.84 10.02 31.50
N ASP A 33 5.64 10.56 32.43
CA ASP A 33 7.07 10.83 32.20
C ASP A 33 7.91 9.54 32.03
N LYS A 34 7.48 8.44 32.68
CA LYS A 34 8.10 7.11 32.55
C LYS A 34 7.88 6.50 31.17
N TYR A 35 6.66 6.62 30.62
CA TYR A 35 6.25 5.89 29.42
C TYR A 35 6.18 6.73 28.15
N TYR A 36 6.24 8.06 28.24
CA TYR A 36 6.29 8.93 27.08
C TYR A 36 7.63 9.66 27.00
N GLU A 37 8.06 9.99 25.78
CA GLU A 37 9.26 10.76 25.52
C GLU A 37 9.03 11.79 24.41
N LEU A 38 9.70 12.93 24.51
CA LEU A 38 9.57 14.03 23.55
C LEU A 38 10.39 13.74 22.29
N ASP A 39 9.71 13.59 21.15
CA ASP A 39 10.31 13.43 19.83
C ASP A 39 10.35 14.79 19.11
N LYS A 40 11.52 15.44 19.17
CA LYS A 40 11.79 16.74 18.53
C LYS A 40 12.00 16.65 17.01
N THR A 41 12.07 15.45 16.44
CA THR A 41 12.30 15.27 14.99
C THR A 41 11.04 15.47 14.16
N ARG A 42 9.86 15.51 14.79
CA ARG A 42 8.57 15.70 14.15
C ARG A 42 8.13 17.16 14.11
N ASN A 43 7.36 17.51 13.09
CA ASN A 43 6.69 18.80 12.97
C ASN A 43 5.15 18.60 12.87
N PRO A 44 4.35 18.99 13.88
CA PRO A 44 4.77 19.60 15.15
C PRO A 44 5.44 18.58 16.08
N VAL A 45 6.18 19.09 17.08
CA VAL A 45 6.82 18.30 18.13
C VAL A 45 5.77 17.47 18.89
N GLN A 46 6.10 16.21 19.21
CA GLN A 46 5.17 15.24 19.77
C GLN A 46 5.83 14.40 20.88
N TYR A 47 5.05 14.04 21.89
CA TYR A 47 5.38 12.97 22.82
C TYR A 47 4.97 11.62 22.24
N ARG A 48 5.82 10.61 22.39
CA ARG A 48 5.59 9.26 21.86
C ARG A 48 5.66 8.23 22.98
N LEU A 49 4.79 7.23 22.88
CA LEU A 49 4.82 6.08 23.77
C LEU A 49 6.11 5.29 23.53
N ARG A 50 6.90 5.10 24.58
CA ARG A 50 8.15 4.34 24.52
C ARG A 50 7.87 2.88 24.16
N ARG A 51 8.78 2.28 23.39
CA ARG A 51 8.72 0.86 23.00
C ARG A 51 9.26 -0.05 24.11
N ILE A 52 8.70 0.08 25.31
CA ILE A 52 9.04 -0.75 26.47
C ILE A 52 7.81 -1.54 26.92
N ALA A 53 8.04 -2.70 27.55
CA ALA A 53 6.97 -3.46 28.14
C ALA A 53 6.31 -2.67 29.29
N ILE A 54 4.98 -2.73 29.38
CA ILE A 54 4.20 -2.09 30.43
C ILE A 54 3.41 -3.18 31.14
N GLU A 55 3.64 -3.34 32.43
CA GLU A 55 2.89 -4.25 33.28
C GLU A 55 1.39 -3.93 33.24
N ALA A 56 0.53 -4.95 33.27
CA ALA A 56 -0.91 -4.77 33.09
C ALA A 56 -1.56 -3.82 34.13
N THR A 57 -1.00 -3.77 35.34
CA THR A 57 -1.44 -2.88 36.41
C THR A 57 -1.03 -1.42 36.17
N GLU A 58 0.22 -1.17 35.77
CA GLU A 58 0.71 0.16 35.41
C GLU A 58 0.03 0.68 34.14
N ARG A 59 -0.25 -0.21 33.17
CA ARG A 59 -0.99 0.12 31.96
C ARG A 59 -2.37 0.67 32.26
N ARG A 60 -3.13 0.00 33.13
CA ARG A 60 -4.46 0.46 33.56
C ARG A 60 -4.40 1.81 34.26
N LYS A 61 -3.46 1.98 35.20
CA LYS A 61 -3.23 3.28 35.85
C LYS A 61 -2.89 4.38 34.84
N LEU A 62 -1.99 4.12 33.91
CA LEU A 62 -1.60 5.09 32.88
C LEU A 62 -2.79 5.50 32.01
N ILE A 63 -3.65 4.56 31.61
CA ILE A 63 -4.90 4.85 30.89
C ILE A 63 -5.80 5.76 31.73
N GLU A 64 -6.00 5.46 33.01
CA GLU A 64 -6.81 6.28 33.91
C GLU A 64 -6.26 7.71 34.05
N VAL A 65 -4.94 7.86 34.21
CA VAL A 65 -4.27 9.17 34.28
C VAL A 65 -4.54 9.97 33.00
N ILE A 66 -4.34 9.36 31.84
CA ILE A 66 -4.55 10.01 30.54
C ILE A 66 -6.02 10.39 30.36
N GLN A 67 -6.96 9.50 30.68
CA GLN A 67 -8.39 9.74 30.47
C GLN A 67 -8.92 10.84 31.39
N ARG A 68 -8.53 10.86 32.66
CA ARG A 68 -8.91 11.91 33.59
C ARG A 68 -8.31 13.25 33.17
N GLY A 69 -7.01 13.28 32.91
CA GLY A 69 -6.32 14.50 32.48
C GLY A 69 -6.88 15.03 31.16
N ALA A 70 -7.13 14.17 30.17
CA ALA A 70 -7.71 14.57 28.90
C ALA A 70 -9.14 15.07 29.04
N LYS A 71 -9.96 14.44 29.89
CA LYS A 71 -11.34 14.89 30.15
C LYS A 71 -11.33 16.29 30.74
N GLN A 72 -10.58 16.51 31.80
CA GLN A 72 -10.50 17.81 32.47
C GLN A 72 -9.92 18.89 31.55
N ALA A 73 -8.79 18.62 30.88
CA ALA A 73 -8.18 19.56 29.93
C ALA A 73 -9.13 19.96 28.79
N TYR A 74 -10.02 19.04 28.38
CA TYR A 74 -11.02 19.33 27.35
C TYR A 74 -12.20 20.15 27.89
N GLU A 75 -12.68 19.84 29.09
CA GLU A 75 -13.74 20.62 29.77
C GLU A 75 -13.30 22.05 30.07
N GLU A 76 -12.02 22.26 30.38
CA GLU A 76 -11.40 23.58 30.61
C GLU A 76 -11.04 24.33 29.32
N GLY A 77 -11.28 23.73 28.15
CA GLY A 77 -11.01 24.39 26.86
C GLY A 77 -9.54 24.36 26.41
N LEU A 78 -8.65 23.64 27.10
CA LEU A 78 -7.20 23.66 26.87
C LEU A 78 -6.78 22.85 25.63
N ILE A 79 -7.50 21.78 25.30
CA ILE A 79 -7.17 20.88 24.17
C ILE A 79 -8.37 20.56 23.30
N ASN A 80 -8.11 20.24 22.03
CA ASN A 80 -9.02 19.56 21.10
C ASN A 80 -10.40 20.20 20.84
N GLN A 81 -10.59 21.48 21.17
CA GLN A 81 -11.85 22.21 20.96
C GLN A 81 -12.30 22.23 19.49
N ILE A 82 -11.34 22.27 18.56
CA ILE A 82 -11.61 22.32 17.12
C ILE A 82 -11.96 20.94 16.55
N SER A 83 -11.53 19.85 17.18
CA SER A 83 -11.69 18.48 16.65
C SER A 83 -12.06 17.49 17.75
N PRO A 84 -13.37 17.28 18.00
CA PRO A 84 -13.86 16.31 18.99
C PRO A 84 -13.38 14.88 18.71
N LYS A 85 -13.18 14.51 17.45
CA LYS A 85 -12.62 13.20 17.06
C LYS A 85 -11.22 12.97 17.65
N ARG A 86 -10.42 14.04 17.75
CA ARG A 86 -9.07 13.98 18.33
C ARG A 86 -9.11 13.76 19.83
N GLN A 87 -10.12 14.31 20.51
CA GLN A 87 -10.39 14.05 21.91
C GLN A 87 -10.85 12.60 22.14
N GLN A 88 -11.75 12.10 21.29
CA GLN A 88 -12.35 10.78 21.42
C GLN A 88 -11.31 9.65 21.48
N ARG A 89 -10.15 9.80 20.80
CA ARG A 89 -9.09 8.78 20.77
C ARG A 89 -8.56 8.37 22.15
N PHE A 90 -8.64 9.25 23.16
CA PHE A 90 -8.22 8.96 24.53
C PHE A 90 -9.19 8.01 25.26
N PHE A 91 -10.41 7.87 24.74
CA PHE A 91 -11.50 7.08 25.32
C PHE A 91 -11.90 5.89 24.45
N SER A 92 -11.09 5.62 23.42
CA SER A 92 -11.33 4.55 22.45
C SER A 92 -10.58 3.28 22.79
N SER A 93 -11.26 2.15 22.65
CA SER A 93 -10.61 0.83 22.72
C SER A 93 -9.79 0.55 21.48
N ALA A 94 -8.85 -0.40 21.59
CA ALA A 94 -8.11 -0.86 20.42
C ALA A 94 -9.05 -1.39 19.32
N ILE A 95 -10.14 -2.06 19.72
CA ILE A 95 -11.17 -2.55 18.79
C ILE A 95 -11.86 -1.37 18.10
N GLU A 96 -12.28 -0.33 18.82
CA GLU A 96 -12.90 0.85 18.21
C GLU A 96 -11.97 1.51 17.18
N LEU A 97 -10.68 1.68 17.52
CA LEU A 97 -9.71 2.30 16.62
C LEU A 97 -9.50 1.46 15.35
N LEU A 98 -9.38 0.13 15.49
CA LEU A 98 -9.23 -0.79 14.37
C LEU A 98 -10.49 -0.80 13.48
N VAL A 99 -11.67 -0.83 14.08
CA VAL A 99 -12.95 -0.76 13.34
C VAL A 99 -13.05 0.54 12.57
N ASN A 100 -12.83 1.69 13.23
CA ASN A 100 -12.89 3.00 12.58
C ASN A 100 -11.86 3.14 11.44
N SER A 101 -10.68 2.53 11.58
CA SER A 101 -9.68 2.50 10.50
C SER A 101 -10.13 1.61 9.34
N ALA A 102 -10.67 0.42 9.62
CA ALA A 102 -11.16 -0.51 8.60
C ALA A 102 -12.38 0.04 7.85
N LEU A 103 -13.25 0.79 8.53
CA LEU A 103 -14.40 1.47 7.92
C LEU A 103 -14.04 2.57 6.93
N GLN A 104 -12.79 3.03 6.88
CA GLN A 104 -12.33 3.92 5.80
C GLN A 104 -12.24 3.18 4.45
N TYR A 105 -12.12 1.85 4.48
CA TYR A 105 -12.03 0.98 3.32
C TYR A 105 -12.98 -0.22 3.49
N PRO A 106 -14.30 0.01 3.53
CA PRO A 106 -15.28 -1.01 3.90
C PRO A 106 -15.30 -2.18 2.92
N TYR A 107 -15.02 -1.92 1.64
CA TYR A 107 -14.96 -2.93 0.57
C TYR A 107 -13.71 -3.80 0.60
N ASN A 108 -12.71 -3.46 1.42
CA ASN A 108 -11.49 -4.25 1.61
C ASN A 108 -11.46 -4.97 2.96
N SER A 109 -12.59 -4.92 3.70
CA SER A 109 -12.67 -5.36 5.09
C SER A 109 -13.77 -6.40 5.26
N ILE A 110 -13.50 -7.40 6.12
CA ILE A 110 -14.49 -8.37 6.58
C ILE A 110 -14.61 -8.22 8.08
N PHE A 111 -15.81 -7.91 8.57
CA PHE A 111 -16.08 -7.80 9.99
C PHE A 111 -16.71 -9.09 10.51
N VAL A 112 -16.08 -9.70 11.52
CA VAL A 112 -16.62 -10.86 12.22
C VAL A 112 -17.27 -10.39 13.52
N MET A 113 -18.59 -10.53 13.61
CA MET A 113 -19.37 -10.18 14.78
C MET A 113 -19.87 -11.47 15.44
N ARG A 114 -19.25 -11.82 16.57
CA ARG A 114 -19.69 -12.95 17.40
C ARG A 114 -20.54 -12.44 18.56
N ARG A 115 -21.69 -13.05 18.77
CA ARG A 115 -22.53 -12.87 19.96
C ARG A 115 -22.60 -14.20 20.71
N ILE A 116 -22.11 -14.22 21.95
CA ILE A 116 -22.28 -15.37 22.83
C ILE A 116 -23.54 -15.14 23.66
N THR A 117 -24.43 -16.13 23.71
CA THR A 117 -25.72 -16.04 24.42
C THR A 117 -25.92 -17.26 25.32
N GLY A 118 -26.77 -17.12 26.35
CA GLY A 118 -27.15 -18.23 27.23
C GLY A 118 -26.14 -18.53 28.34
N MET A 119 -25.13 -17.68 28.55
CA MET A 119 -24.17 -17.80 29.63
C MET A 119 -24.70 -17.17 30.92
N GLN A 120 -24.61 -17.89 32.04
CA GLN A 120 -24.88 -17.34 33.36
C GLN A 120 -23.65 -16.64 33.93
N TYR A 121 -23.86 -15.64 34.78
CA TYR A 121 -22.77 -15.00 35.50
C TYR A 121 -22.14 -15.99 36.49
N SER A 122 -20.87 -16.31 36.27
CA SER A 122 -20.02 -17.11 37.15
C SER A 122 -18.62 -16.52 37.12
N GLY A 123 -17.80 -16.78 38.14
CA GLY A 123 -16.42 -16.29 38.17
C GLY A 123 -15.59 -16.75 36.97
N ALA A 124 -15.90 -17.91 36.38
CA ALA A 124 -15.27 -18.41 35.16
C ALA A 124 -15.73 -17.69 33.88
N ASN A 125 -16.97 -17.17 33.87
CA ASN A 125 -17.58 -16.55 32.70
C ASN A 125 -17.42 -15.02 32.65
N ALA A 126 -16.95 -14.39 33.73
CA ALA A 126 -16.89 -12.92 33.85
C ALA A 126 -16.11 -12.26 32.70
N ALA A 127 -15.03 -12.87 32.22
CA ALA A 127 -14.24 -12.36 31.10
C ALA A 127 -14.98 -12.35 29.74
N TRP A 128 -16.10 -13.06 29.64
CA TRP A 128 -16.89 -13.25 28.43
C TRP A 128 -18.21 -12.45 28.44
N LEU A 129 -18.49 -11.74 29.53
CA LEU A 129 -19.70 -10.95 29.73
C LEU A 129 -19.36 -9.46 29.70
N ASP A 130 -20.05 -8.68 28.86
CA ASP A 130 -19.99 -7.22 28.90
C ASP A 130 -20.95 -6.73 30.01
N GLU A 131 -20.43 -6.57 31.22
CA GLU A 131 -21.21 -6.07 32.38
C GLU A 131 -21.39 -4.55 32.38
N ASN A 132 -20.44 -3.83 31.78
CA ASN A 132 -20.48 -2.37 31.73
C ASN A 132 -21.48 -1.89 30.65
N ILE A 133 -22.52 -1.18 31.11
CA ILE A 133 -23.58 -0.64 30.26
C ILE A 133 -23.04 0.31 29.18
N ASP A 134 -22.05 1.14 29.51
CA ASP A 134 -21.50 2.11 28.57
C ASP A 134 -20.64 1.43 27.50
N ASP A 135 -19.85 0.44 27.88
CA ASP A 135 -19.08 -0.40 26.95
C ASP A 135 -20.01 -1.15 25.99
N ARG A 136 -21.13 -1.67 26.49
CA ARG A 136 -22.16 -2.30 25.67
C ARG A 136 -22.76 -1.31 24.67
N LYS A 137 -23.10 -0.09 25.09
CA LYS A 137 -23.61 0.96 24.18
C LYS A 137 -22.60 1.30 23.09
N LYS A 138 -21.33 1.47 23.45
CA LYS A 138 -20.25 1.75 22.48
C LYS A 138 -20.05 0.59 21.51
N MET A 139 -20.10 -0.65 22.00
CA MET A 139 -20.01 -1.84 21.15
C MET A 139 -21.19 -1.96 20.17
N GLU A 140 -22.42 -1.70 20.61
CA GLU A 140 -23.59 -1.68 19.71
C GLU A 140 -23.48 -0.54 18.68
N ALA A 141 -23.00 0.64 19.06
CA ALA A 141 -22.74 1.73 18.11
C ALA A 141 -21.74 1.32 17.02
N LEU A 142 -20.67 0.57 17.36
CA LEU A 142 -19.72 0.05 16.37
C LEU A 142 -20.36 -0.98 15.44
N LYS A 143 -21.18 -1.89 15.96
CA LYS A 143 -21.89 -2.88 15.14
C LYS A 143 -22.87 -2.23 14.16
N ASN A 144 -23.55 -1.17 14.59
CA ASN A 144 -24.43 -0.39 13.72
C ASN A 144 -23.64 0.31 12.62
N ALA A 145 -22.53 0.97 12.97
CA ALA A 145 -21.65 1.62 11.98
C ALA A 145 -21.11 0.63 10.93
N ILE A 146 -20.74 -0.59 11.34
CA ILE A 146 -20.32 -1.67 10.43
C ILE A 146 -21.48 -2.09 9.51
N SER A 147 -22.68 -2.22 10.07
CA SER A 147 -23.85 -2.67 9.32
C SER A 147 -24.29 -1.63 8.28
N GLU A 148 -24.11 -0.35 8.59
CA GLU A 148 -24.40 0.79 7.71
C GLU A 148 -23.32 1.04 6.65
N SER A 149 -22.10 0.52 6.82
CA SER A 149 -20.97 0.83 5.95
C SER A 149 -20.94 0.05 4.63
N GLY A 150 -21.84 -0.92 4.44
CA GLY A 150 -21.83 -1.83 3.29
C GLY A 150 -20.62 -2.79 3.26
N ALA A 151 -19.90 -2.93 4.37
CA ALA A 151 -18.78 -3.86 4.47
C ALA A 151 -19.27 -5.31 4.51
N SER A 152 -18.41 -6.25 4.14
CA SER A 152 -18.72 -7.67 4.26
C SER A 152 -18.74 -8.07 5.74
N THR A 153 -19.84 -8.69 6.18
CA THR A 153 -20.01 -9.10 7.59
C THR A 153 -20.25 -10.60 7.72
N ILE A 154 -19.66 -11.19 8.77
CA ILE A 154 -20.01 -12.52 9.27
C ILE A 154 -20.60 -12.34 10.67
N ALA A 155 -21.91 -12.54 10.81
CA ALA A 155 -22.60 -12.51 12.09
C ALA A 155 -22.83 -13.94 12.60
N LEU A 156 -22.40 -14.23 13.82
CA LEU A 156 -22.51 -15.54 14.44
C LEU A 156 -23.08 -15.42 15.85
N THR A 157 -24.15 -16.14 16.11
CA THR A 157 -24.67 -16.34 17.46
C THR A 157 -24.20 -17.71 17.97
N VAL A 158 -23.47 -17.72 19.07
CA VAL A 158 -22.93 -18.91 19.71
C VAL A 158 -23.67 -19.09 21.03
N GLN A 159 -24.24 -20.28 21.22
CA GLN A 159 -24.82 -20.69 22.48
C GLN A 159 -24.05 -21.90 22.99
N PRO A 160 -23.09 -21.71 23.93
CA PRO A 160 -22.36 -22.81 24.54
C PRO A 160 -23.32 -23.83 25.15
N GLN A 161 -23.00 -25.12 25.02
CA GLN A 161 -23.75 -26.18 25.68
C GLN A 161 -23.33 -26.25 27.15
N GLY A 162 -24.21 -25.81 28.05
CA GLY A 162 -23.96 -25.73 29.49
C GLY A 162 -23.64 -24.31 29.97
N ASP A 163 -23.53 -24.14 31.28
CA ASP A 163 -23.30 -22.83 31.91
C ASP A 163 -21.82 -22.43 31.98
N ASP A 164 -20.88 -23.31 31.61
CA ASP A 164 -19.44 -23.08 31.67
C ASP A 164 -18.80 -23.04 30.28
N ILE A 165 -18.17 -21.91 29.96
CA ILE A 165 -17.53 -21.69 28.66
C ILE A 165 -16.24 -22.49 28.52
N GLU A 166 -15.50 -22.72 29.60
CA GLU A 166 -14.24 -23.47 29.56
C GLU A 166 -14.50 -24.94 29.21
N ALA A 167 -15.53 -25.53 29.80
CA ALA A 167 -16.01 -26.85 29.41
C ALA A 167 -16.47 -26.91 27.95
N TRP A 168 -17.17 -25.87 27.46
CA TRP A 168 -17.58 -25.82 26.06
C TRP A 168 -16.40 -25.71 25.10
N LEU A 169 -15.36 -24.91 25.41
CA LEU A 169 -14.15 -24.77 24.59
C LEU A 169 -13.42 -26.10 24.37
N GLN A 170 -13.56 -27.06 25.30
CA GLN A 170 -12.99 -28.41 25.21
C GLN A 170 -13.94 -29.45 24.59
N SER A 171 -15.13 -29.02 24.15
CA SER A 171 -16.16 -29.91 23.63
C SER A 171 -16.09 -30.08 22.12
N ARG A 172 -16.61 -31.23 21.64
CA ARG A 172 -16.83 -31.47 20.19
C ARG A 172 -17.79 -30.44 19.55
N ALA A 173 -18.66 -29.80 20.35
CA ALA A 173 -19.55 -28.77 19.86
C ALA A 173 -18.77 -27.49 19.49
N HIS A 174 -17.74 -27.15 20.27
CA HIS A 174 -16.82 -26.08 19.94
C HIS A 174 -15.99 -26.41 18.68
N ASP A 175 -15.47 -27.63 18.55
CA ASP A 175 -14.72 -28.06 17.35
C ASP A 175 -15.55 -27.88 16.08
N LYS A 176 -16.80 -28.36 16.09
CA LYS A 176 -17.74 -28.19 14.97
C LYS A 176 -18.02 -26.72 14.67
N TYR A 177 -18.11 -25.90 15.71
CA TYR A 177 -18.30 -24.47 15.57
C TYR A 177 -17.08 -23.81 14.91
N ILE A 178 -15.85 -24.16 15.31
CA ILE A 178 -14.60 -23.68 14.68
C ILE A 178 -14.52 -24.10 13.22
N ASP A 179 -14.87 -25.35 12.89
CA ASP A 179 -14.90 -25.82 11.50
C ASP A 179 -15.87 -25.00 10.64
N SER A 180 -17.09 -24.78 11.15
CA SER A 180 -18.11 -23.98 10.47
C SER A 180 -17.67 -22.52 10.30
N PHE A 181 -17.13 -21.94 11.37
CA PHE A 181 -16.59 -20.59 11.37
C PHE A 181 -15.47 -20.42 10.34
N THR A 182 -14.52 -21.36 10.32
CA THR A 182 -13.36 -21.33 9.41
C THR A 182 -13.81 -21.40 7.96
N ARG A 183 -14.77 -22.27 7.63
CA ARG A 183 -15.33 -22.33 6.27
C ARG A 183 -15.99 -21.02 5.86
N LEU A 184 -16.81 -20.44 6.73
CA LEU A 184 -17.47 -19.15 6.47
C LEU A 184 -16.46 -18.02 6.24
N VAL A 185 -15.41 -17.95 7.04
CA VAL A 185 -14.34 -16.95 6.88
C VAL A 185 -13.59 -17.16 5.57
N ILE A 186 -13.19 -18.40 5.25
CA ILE A 186 -12.49 -18.73 4.01
C ILE A 186 -13.34 -18.36 2.80
N ASP A 187 -14.63 -18.70 2.78
CA ASP A 187 -15.50 -18.40 1.65
C ASP A 187 -15.72 -16.89 1.48
N ARG A 188 -15.85 -16.14 2.58
CA ARG A 188 -15.94 -14.67 2.52
C ARG A 188 -14.64 -14.03 2.07
N LEU A 189 -13.49 -14.52 2.51
CA LEU A 189 -12.18 -14.07 2.04
C LEU A 189 -11.97 -14.36 0.55
N ARG A 190 -12.34 -15.56 0.09
CA ARG A 190 -12.29 -15.90 -1.35
C ARG A 190 -13.16 -14.95 -2.16
N ASN A 191 -14.38 -14.70 -1.73
CA ASN A 191 -15.28 -13.78 -2.43
C ASN A 191 -14.74 -12.34 -2.43
N LEU A 192 -14.16 -11.89 -1.32
CA LEU A 192 -13.52 -10.58 -1.23
C LEU A 192 -12.34 -10.47 -2.20
N ILE A 193 -11.41 -11.42 -2.15
CA ILE A 193 -10.25 -11.46 -3.04
C ILE A 193 -10.72 -11.51 -4.50
N SER A 194 -11.70 -12.34 -4.83
CA SER A 194 -12.29 -12.39 -6.18
C SER A 194 -12.94 -11.08 -6.59
N SER A 195 -13.56 -10.33 -5.66
CA SER A 195 -14.15 -9.02 -5.95
C SER A 195 -13.12 -7.91 -6.13
N ILE A 196 -11.97 -8.00 -5.45
CA ILE A 196 -10.83 -7.08 -5.61
C ILE A 196 -10.05 -7.42 -6.89
N ALA A 197 -9.92 -8.72 -7.19
CA ALA A 197 -9.29 -9.24 -8.41
C ALA A 197 -10.21 -9.15 -9.63
N ALA A 198 -11.52 -8.97 -9.43
CA ALA A 198 -12.44 -8.67 -10.51
C ALA A 198 -12.01 -7.30 -11.06
N PRO A 199 -11.60 -7.21 -12.34
CA PRO A 199 -11.18 -5.94 -12.91
C PRO A 199 -12.33 -4.95 -12.75
N SER A 200 -12.08 -3.87 -12.01
CA SER A 200 -12.94 -2.69 -12.03
C SER A 200 -13.24 -2.37 -13.49
N ALA A 201 -14.51 -2.10 -13.81
CA ALA A 201 -15.01 -1.92 -15.18
C ALA A 201 -14.29 -0.82 -16.00
N THR A 202 -13.35 -0.08 -15.43
CA THR A 202 -12.24 0.53 -16.16
C THR A 202 -11.15 -0.52 -16.40
N SER A 203 -11.36 -1.36 -17.42
CA SER A 203 -10.26 -2.05 -18.09
C SER A 203 -9.26 -0.97 -18.50
N ILE A 204 -8.17 -0.80 -17.74
CA ILE A 204 -6.99 -0.12 -18.24
C ILE A 204 -6.57 -1.00 -19.41
N SER A 205 -6.87 -0.54 -20.63
CA SER A 205 -6.55 -1.33 -21.82
C SER A 205 -5.07 -1.64 -21.78
N ALA A 206 -4.67 -2.82 -22.22
CA ALA A 206 -3.25 -3.17 -22.29
C ALA A 206 -2.45 -2.16 -23.14
N SER A 207 -3.12 -1.47 -24.08
CA SER A 207 -2.58 -0.31 -24.79
C SER A 207 -2.31 0.90 -23.88
N LEU A 208 -3.17 1.19 -22.89
CA LEU A 208 -2.95 2.24 -21.89
C LEU A 208 -1.82 1.86 -20.92
N ILE A 209 -1.69 0.57 -20.55
CA ILE A 209 -0.55 0.08 -19.75
C ILE A 209 0.75 0.29 -20.52
N ALA A 210 0.80 -0.15 -21.78
CA ALA A 210 1.99 0.01 -22.63
C ALA A 210 2.36 1.49 -22.83
N LYS A 211 1.36 2.37 -22.95
CA LYS A 211 1.56 3.81 -23.04
C LYS A 211 2.15 4.40 -21.76
N ASN A 212 1.57 4.09 -20.60
CA ASN A 212 2.06 4.58 -19.31
C ASN A 212 3.48 4.07 -19.03
N GLU A 213 3.76 2.81 -19.38
CA GLU A 213 5.10 2.25 -19.31
C GLU A 213 6.08 3.05 -20.20
N ASP A 214 5.73 3.29 -21.46
CA ASP A 214 6.55 4.09 -22.37
C ASP A 214 6.82 5.51 -21.83
N GLU A 215 5.81 6.17 -21.28
CA GLU A 215 5.92 7.50 -20.66
C GLU A 215 6.94 7.52 -19.51
N LEU A 216 6.98 6.48 -18.66
CA LEU A 216 7.97 6.38 -17.57
C LEU A 216 9.41 6.29 -18.10
N HIS A 217 9.66 5.49 -19.14
CA HIS A 217 11.00 5.40 -19.74
C HIS A 217 11.38 6.70 -20.44
N VAL A 218 10.42 7.37 -21.07
CA VAL A 218 10.62 8.69 -21.71
C VAL A 218 10.94 9.78 -20.68
N GLU A 219 10.21 9.82 -19.58
CA GLU A 219 10.43 10.77 -18.48
C GLU A 219 11.80 10.51 -17.83
N PHE A 220 12.13 9.25 -17.56
CA PHE A 220 13.44 8.89 -17.03
C PHE A 220 14.56 9.33 -17.98
N ALA A 221 14.46 9.03 -19.27
CA ALA A 221 15.45 9.49 -20.26
C ALA A 221 15.62 11.02 -20.27
N SER A 222 14.52 11.75 -20.10
CA SER A 222 14.54 13.22 -20.05
C SER A 222 15.22 13.72 -18.77
N SER A 223 14.99 13.07 -17.64
CA SER A 223 15.65 13.38 -16.36
C SER A 223 17.15 13.05 -16.33
N GLN A 224 17.58 12.04 -17.10
CA GLN A 224 18.98 11.62 -17.21
C GLN A 224 19.77 12.42 -18.25
N LEU A 225 19.11 13.28 -19.04
CA LEU A 225 19.78 14.11 -20.02
C LEU A 225 20.63 15.18 -19.31
N PRO A 226 21.96 15.27 -19.56
CA PRO A 226 22.78 16.27 -18.90
C PRO A 226 22.37 17.70 -19.25
N ASN A 227 22.25 18.57 -18.24
CA ASN A 227 22.00 20.01 -18.43
C ASN A 227 23.04 20.69 -19.34
N LYS A 228 24.28 20.19 -19.32
CA LYS A 228 25.37 20.63 -20.18
C LYS A 228 26.04 19.40 -20.80
N TRP A 229 25.98 19.28 -22.12
CA TRP A 229 26.73 18.26 -22.85
C TRP A 229 28.21 18.66 -22.93
N ILE A 230 29.09 17.73 -22.55
CA ILE A 230 30.53 17.90 -22.73
C ILE A 230 30.90 17.19 -24.03
N GLU A 231 31.35 17.97 -25.00
CA GLU A 231 31.75 17.47 -26.31
C GLU A 231 32.94 16.51 -26.20
N ARG A 232 32.81 15.39 -26.90
CA ARG A 232 33.77 14.31 -27.02
C ARG A 232 33.89 13.98 -28.49
N GLU A 233 34.79 14.67 -29.19
CA GLU A 233 34.94 14.68 -30.65
C GLU A 233 34.75 13.29 -31.32
N LYS A 234 35.45 12.26 -30.84
CA LYS A 234 35.35 10.89 -31.39
C LYS A 234 33.99 10.23 -31.16
N VAL A 235 33.36 10.49 -30.01
CA VAL A 235 32.04 9.95 -29.66
C VAL A 235 30.97 10.68 -30.43
N ASP A 236 31.02 12.02 -30.44
CA ASP A 236 30.05 12.85 -31.14
C ASP A 236 30.09 12.60 -32.65
N ALA A 237 31.28 12.46 -33.25
CA ALA A 237 31.42 12.10 -34.67
C ALA A 237 30.76 10.74 -34.99
N LYS A 238 30.88 9.74 -34.09
CA LYS A 238 30.17 8.46 -34.25
C LYS A 238 28.67 8.58 -34.06
N MET A 239 28.23 9.38 -33.09
CA MET A 239 26.79 9.64 -32.91
C MET A 239 26.19 10.27 -34.17
N GLN A 240 26.86 11.25 -34.78
CA GLN A 240 26.41 11.85 -36.03
C GLN A 240 26.36 10.84 -37.19
N SER A 241 27.33 9.92 -37.27
CA SER A 241 27.30 8.90 -38.33
C SER A 241 26.15 7.89 -38.16
N TRP A 242 25.80 7.54 -36.92
CA TRP A 242 24.64 6.69 -36.62
C TRP A 242 23.30 7.34 -36.94
N LEU A 243 23.25 8.67 -36.90
CA LEU A 243 22.08 9.45 -37.27
C LEU A 243 21.99 9.71 -38.77
N SER A 244 22.97 9.31 -39.58
CA SER A 244 22.96 9.59 -41.02
C SER A 244 21.92 8.74 -41.77
N ASP A 245 21.25 9.35 -42.75
CA ASP A 245 20.14 8.71 -43.49
C ASP A 245 20.63 7.58 -44.42
N ASN A 246 21.96 7.40 -44.55
CA ASN A 246 22.59 6.34 -45.35
C ASN A 246 22.58 4.97 -44.65
N VAL A 247 22.24 4.91 -43.36
CA VAL A 247 22.21 3.66 -42.60
C VAL A 247 20.85 2.99 -42.76
N LYS A 248 20.79 1.91 -43.54
CA LYS A 248 19.53 1.14 -43.74
C LYS A 248 19.13 0.31 -42.53
N SER A 249 20.10 -0.35 -41.90
CA SER A 249 19.92 -1.07 -40.64
C SER A 249 21.29 -1.26 -39.97
N ALA A 250 21.34 -1.06 -38.66
CA ALA A 250 22.55 -1.24 -37.89
C ALA A 250 22.23 -1.74 -36.48
N TYR A 251 23.11 -2.59 -35.96
CA TYR A 251 23.18 -2.90 -34.54
C TYR A 251 24.42 -2.19 -33.98
N ILE A 252 24.20 -1.33 -33.00
CA ILE A 252 25.26 -0.53 -32.37
C ILE A 252 25.33 -0.92 -30.90
N HIS A 253 26.51 -1.36 -30.46
CA HIS A 253 26.77 -1.71 -29.08
C HIS A 253 27.71 -0.66 -28.46
N ILE A 254 27.22 0.06 -27.46
CA ILE A 254 28.00 1.08 -26.73
C ILE A 254 28.61 0.43 -25.49
N ASN A 255 29.91 0.19 -25.54
CA ASN A 255 30.66 -0.43 -24.44
C ASN A 255 31.59 0.56 -23.76
N GLY A 256 31.74 0.40 -22.44
CA GLY A 256 32.62 1.21 -21.60
C GLY A 256 32.47 0.84 -20.13
N GLY A 257 33.42 1.26 -19.31
CA GLY A 257 33.41 1.00 -17.87
C GLY A 257 32.23 1.64 -17.14
N ASP A 258 32.10 1.33 -15.86
CA ASP A 258 31.06 1.92 -15.00
C ASP A 258 31.21 3.44 -14.97
N ALA A 259 30.07 4.14 -14.94
CA ALA A 259 30.00 5.60 -14.97
C ALA A 259 30.69 6.30 -16.18
N SER A 260 31.02 5.58 -17.27
CA SER A 260 31.58 6.20 -18.50
C SER A 260 30.59 7.08 -19.30
N GLY A 261 29.35 7.22 -18.85
CA GLY A 261 28.32 8.04 -19.49
C GLY A 261 27.60 7.37 -20.66
N LYS A 262 27.50 6.03 -20.68
CA LYS A 262 26.76 5.25 -21.70
C LYS A 262 25.28 5.65 -21.76
N THR A 263 24.62 5.64 -20.61
CA THR A 263 23.22 6.07 -20.44
C THR A 263 23.02 7.51 -20.94
N ALA A 264 23.95 8.43 -20.64
CA ALA A 264 23.89 9.81 -21.11
C ALA A 264 24.00 9.91 -22.65
N ILE A 265 24.81 9.07 -23.29
CA ILE A 265 24.89 8.98 -24.76
C ILE A 265 23.56 8.50 -25.34
N ILE A 266 22.95 7.47 -24.76
CA ILE A 266 21.64 6.94 -25.20
C ILE A 266 20.55 8.01 -25.05
N CYS A 267 20.50 8.72 -23.93
CA CYS A 267 19.53 9.81 -23.70
C CYS A 267 19.74 10.97 -24.68
N ARG A 268 21.01 11.31 -24.99
CA ARG A 268 21.35 12.33 -25.99
C ARG A 268 20.94 11.90 -27.39
N LEU A 269 21.16 10.64 -27.79
CA LEU A 269 20.70 10.11 -29.07
C LEU A 269 19.18 10.24 -29.20
N ARG A 270 18.42 9.88 -28.15
CA ARG A 270 16.97 10.05 -28.13
C ARG A 270 16.57 11.51 -28.39
N SER A 271 17.18 12.45 -27.67
CA SER A 271 16.90 13.88 -27.82
C SER A 271 17.15 14.40 -29.24
N LEU A 272 18.20 13.92 -29.91
CA LEU A 272 18.51 14.26 -31.30
C LEU A 272 17.51 13.61 -32.28
N LEU A 273 17.14 12.36 -32.04
CA LEU A 273 16.19 11.62 -32.88
C LEU A 273 14.76 12.17 -32.81
N GLN A 274 14.35 12.76 -31.68
CA GLN A 274 13.06 13.44 -31.56
C GLN A 274 12.87 14.59 -32.54
N GLN A 275 13.95 15.13 -33.11
CA GLN A 275 13.92 16.19 -34.11
C GLN A 275 13.87 15.65 -35.55
N LYS A 276 13.90 14.32 -35.73
CA LYS A 276 13.87 13.64 -37.02
C LYS A 276 12.54 12.94 -37.27
N ASP A 277 12.23 12.73 -38.54
CA ASP A 277 11.06 11.97 -38.95
C ASP A 277 11.28 10.46 -38.81
N CYS A 278 11.24 9.96 -37.57
CA CYS A 278 11.50 8.57 -37.24
C CYS A 278 10.72 8.12 -36.01
N TYR A 279 10.59 6.80 -35.84
CA TYR A 279 10.07 6.21 -34.60
C TYR A 279 11.22 6.02 -33.62
N VAL A 280 11.01 6.36 -32.35
CA VAL A 280 12.03 6.21 -31.30
C VAL A 280 11.40 5.52 -30.09
N ILE A 281 11.97 4.39 -29.69
CA ILE A 281 11.57 3.68 -28.47
C ILE A 281 12.81 3.56 -27.60
N ILE A 282 12.71 3.97 -26.34
CA ILE A 282 13.79 3.87 -25.35
C ILE A 282 13.35 2.99 -24.18
N ARG A 283 14.20 2.06 -23.74
CA ARG A 283 13.95 1.26 -22.52
C ARG A 283 15.19 1.15 -21.66
N PHE A 284 14.99 1.23 -20.35
CA PHE A 284 16.01 1.04 -19.32
C PHE A 284 15.69 -0.24 -18.57
N VAL A 285 16.60 -1.22 -18.63
CA VAL A 285 16.43 -2.48 -17.91
C VAL A 285 16.49 -2.22 -16.41
N ASN A 286 15.60 -2.83 -15.63
CA ASN A 286 15.40 -2.60 -14.19
C ASN A 286 14.81 -1.23 -13.78
N LEU A 287 14.29 -0.42 -14.70
CA LEU A 287 13.53 0.77 -14.32
C LEU A 287 12.14 0.42 -13.76
N THR A 288 11.48 -0.55 -14.40
CA THR A 288 10.14 -1.05 -14.03
C THR A 288 10.17 -2.58 -13.96
N SER A 289 9.15 -3.20 -13.34
CA SER A 289 9.01 -4.66 -13.34
C SER A 289 8.99 -5.24 -14.75
N SER A 290 8.26 -4.60 -15.67
CA SER A 290 8.09 -5.02 -17.06
C SER A 290 9.36 -4.88 -17.92
N SER A 291 10.38 -4.17 -17.42
CA SER A 291 11.67 -4.01 -18.08
C SER A 291 12.71 -5.06 -17.67
N ASN A 292 12.38 -5.98 -16.77
CA ASN A 292 13.33 -6.96 -16.22
C ASN A 292 13.46 -8.21 -17.08
N PHE A 293 12.33 -8.72 -17.56
CA PHE A 293 12.28 -9.99 -18.29
C PHE A 293 12.14 -9.76 -19.79
N ALA A 294 12.86 -10.55 -20.58
CA ALA A 294 12.89 -10.38 -22.03
C ALA A 294 11.49 -10.38 -22.67
N HIS A 295 10.61 -11.30 -22.27
CA HIS A 295 9.29 -11.41 -22.87
C HIS A 295 8.39 -10.19 -22.58
N GLU A 296 8.41 -9.67 -21.35
CA GLU A 296 7.66 -8.46 -20.96
C GLU A 296 8.23 -7.21 -21.64
N LEU A 297 9.56 -7.08 -21.65
CA LEU A 297 10.26 -5.97 -22.29
C LEU A 297 9.92 -5.90 -23.78
N TRP A 298 10.06 -7.02 -24.49
CA TRP A 298 9.74 -7.10 -25.92
C TRP A 298 8.25 -6.95 -26.20
N HIS A 299 7.38 -7.41 -25.29
CA HIS A 299 5.94 -7.18 -25.38
C HIS A 299 5.63 -5.68 -25.35
N GLY A 300 6.15 -4.97 -24.34
CA GLY A 300 5.99 -3.53 -24.19
C GLY A 300 6.56 -2.74 -25.37
N ILE A 301 7.75 -3.11 -25.88
CA ILE A 301 8.35 -2.50 -27.08
C ILE A 301 7.43 -2.70 -28.30
N CYS A 302 6.92 -3.90 -28.50
CA CYS A 302 6.05 -4.20 -29.65
C CYS A 302 4.70 -3.47 -29.55
N SER A 303 4.08 -3.44 -28.37
CA SER A 303 2.84 -2.68 -28.12
C SER A 303 3.04 -1.19 -28.35
N THR A 304 4.17 -0.64 -27.90
CA THR A 304 4.53 0.77 -28.14
C THR A 304 4.71 1.04 -29.63
N LEU A 305 5.40 0.15 -30.36
CA LEU A 305 5.56 0.27 -31.81
C LEU A 305 4.20 0.29 -32.52
N CYS A 306 3.30 -0.63 -32.17
CA CYS A 306 1.94 -0.64 -32.73
C CYS A 306 1.22 0.69 -32.48
N ALA A 307 1.29 1.22 -31.25
CA ALA A 307 0.65 2.48 -30.90
C ALA A 307 1.21 3.68 -31.68
N ILE A 308 2.55 3.85 -31.72
CA ILE A 308 3.17 5.01 -32.38
C ILE A 308 3.10 4.93 -33.91
N SER A 309 3.01 3.73 -34.48
CA SER A 309 2.89 3.51 -35.94
C SER A 309 1.45 3.30 -36.42
N ALA A 310 0.46 3.51 -35.54
CA ALA A 310 -0.97 3.31 -35.81
C ALA A 310 -1.31 1.91 -36.39
N GLN A 311 -0.57 0.87 -35.99
CA GLN A 311 -0.83 -0.51 -36.35
C GLN A 311 -1.71 -1.20 -35.30
N SER A 312 -2.44 -2.25 -35.70
CA SER A 312 -3.27 -3.05 -34.78
C SER A 312 -2.40 -3.78 -33.75
N ASP A 313 -2.81 -3.72 -32.48
CA ASP A 313 -2.18 -4.40 -31.36
C ASP A 313 -2.84 -5.75 -31.01
N GLN A 314 -3.93 -6.15 -31.69
CA GLN A 314 -4.71 -7.33 -31.33
C GLN A 314 -3.88 -8.62 -31.18
N GLN A 315 -2.90 -8.83 -32.07
CA GLN A 315 -2.05 -10.03 -32.03
C GLN A 315 -1.05 -10.00 -30.86
N ILE A 316 -0.55 -8.82 -30.48
CA ILE A 316 0.40 -8.69 -29.38
C ILE A 316 -0.31 -8.85 -28.03
N LEU A 317 -1.56 -8.39 -27.92
CA LEU A 317 -2.38 -8.51 -26.70
C LEU A 317 -2.57 -9.96 -26.25
N SER A 318 -2.64 -10.92 -27.18
CA SER A 318 -2.81 -12.34 -26.88
C SER A 318 -1.49 -13.14 -26.82
N SER A 319 -0.33 -12.49 -26.97
CA SER A 319 0.96 -13.16 -27.14
C SER A 319 1.84 -13.04 -25.91
N PHE A 320 2.14 -14.17 -25.26
CA PHE A 320 2.95 -14.22 -24.04
C PHE A 320 4.32 -14.89 -24.24
N HIS A 321 4.52 -15.60 -25.36
CA HIS A 321 5.79 -16.24 -25.68
C HIS A 321 6.70 -15.29 -26.45
N LEU A 322 7.97 -15.19 -26.03
CA LEU A 322 8.97 -14.33 -26.67
C LEU A 322 9.11 -14.61 -28.18
N SER A 323 9.08 -15.86 -28.62
CA SER A 323 9.15 -16.22 -30.04
C SER A 323 7.97 -15.65 -30.85
N SER A 324 6.76 -15.72 -30.31
CA SER A 324 5.56 -15.14 -30.94
C SER A 324 5.65 -13.62 -30.98
N ILE A 325 6.06 -12.99 -29.88
CA ILE A 325 6.24 -11.54 -29.77
C ILE A 325 7.25 -11.05 -30.83
N LEU A 326 8.40 -11.70 -30.96
CA LEU A 326 9.43 -11.33 -31.94
C LEU A 326 8.95 -11.52 -33.40
N SER A 327 8.12 -12.54 -33.66
CA SER A 327 7.51 -12.74 -34.97
C SER A 327 6.53 -11.63 -35.35
N ILE A 328 5.70 -11.21 -34.39
CA ILE A 328 4.78 -10.07 -34.55
C ILE A 328 5.57 -8.78 -34.75
N PHE A 329 6.60 -8.55 -33.92
CA PHE A 329 7.47 -7.37 -34.04
C PHE A 329 8.13 -7.29 -35.42
N LYS A 330 8.67 -8.41 -35.92
CA LYS A 330 9.24 -8.48 -37.28
C LYS A 330 8.21 -8.10 -38.36
N SER A 331 6.98 -8.59 -38.22
CA SER A 331 5.89 -8.28 -39.15
C SER A 331 5.46 -6.81 -39.07
N ALA A 332 5.50 -6.21 -37.89
CA ALA A 332 5.22 -4.78 -37.68
C ALA A 332 6.32 -3.89 -38.28
N LEU A 333 7.60 -4.28 -38.14
CA LEU A 333 8.75 -3.58 -38.73
C LEU A 333 8.66 -3.50 -40.26
N GLN A 334 8.19 -4.56 -40.92
CA GLN A 334 8.05 -4.60 -42.39
C GLN A 334 7.00 -3.63 -42.94
N LYS A 335 6.10 -3.14 -42.08
CA LYS A 335 5.01 -2.22 -42.45
C LYS A 335 5.33 -0.75 -42.12
N LEU A 336 6.50 -0.47 -41.56
CA LEU A 336 6.86 0.88 -41.16
C LEU A 336 7.19 1.75 -42.38
N GLU A 337 6.62 2.95 -42.40
CA GLU A 337 6.91 3.97 -43.41
C GLU A 337 8.16 4.82 -43.07
N ARG A 338 8.61 4.75 -41.81
CA ARG A 338 9.72 5.54 -41.26
C ARG A 338 10.67 4.64 -40.48
N PRO A 339 11.97 4.98 -40.38
CA PRO A 339 12.93 4.17 -39.64
C PRO A 339 12.57 4.11 -38.14
N LEU A 340 12.81 2.96 -37.53
CA LEU A 340 12.71 2.77 -36.07
C LEU A 340 14.10 2.76 -35.43
N TYR A 341 14.26 3.58 -34.41
CA TYR A 341 15.40 3.56 -33.50
C TYR A 341 14.98 2.95 -32.16
N LEU A 342 15.53 1.78 -31.85
CA LEU A 342 15.33 1.10 -30.58
C LEU A 342 16.58 1.30 -29.70
N LEU A 343 16.42 2.01 -28.60
CA LEU A 343 17.48 2.37 -27.66
C LEU A 343 17.29 1.59 -26.37
N LEU A 344 18.23 0.71 -26.03
CA LEU A 344 18.16 -0.15 -24.84
C LEU A 344 19.39 0.08 -23.97
N ASP A 345 19.17 0.44 -22.70
CA ASP A 345 20.23 0.60 -21.70
C ASP A 345 20.35 -0.66 -20.82
N ASP A 346 21.57 -1.01 -20.43
CA ASP A 346 21.91 -2.18 -19.58
C ASP A 346 21.29 -3.52 -20.05
N VAL A 347 21.32 -3.77 -21.37
CA VAL A 347 20.81 -5.00 -21.99
C VAL A 347 21.42 -6.29 -21.45
N ASN A 348 22.62 -6.22 -20.87
CA ASN A 348 23.28 -7.37 -20.21
C ASN A 348 22.56 -7.81 -18.93
N LEU A 349 21.67 -6.99 -18.37
CA LEU A 349 20.91 -7.30 -17.16
C LEU A 349 19.53 -7.93 -17.46
N ILE A 350 19.17 -8.08 -18.74
CA ILE A 350 17.89 -8.68 -19.13
C ILE A 350 17.82 -10.13 -18.67
N LYS A 351 16.76 -10.48 -17.94
CA LYS A 351 16.51 -11.82 -17.43
C LYS A 351 15.75 -12.67 -18.44
N TYR A 352 16.16 -13.92 -18.57
CA TYR A 352 15.45 -14.94 -19.35
C TYR A 352 14.78 -15.91 -18.37
N GLY A 353 13.44 -15.88 -18.30
CA GLY A 353 12.66 -16.66 -17.34
C GLY A 353 11.22 -16.14 -17.26
N ARG A 354 10.38 -16.83 -16.47
CA ARG A 354 9.03 -16.35 -16.12
C ARG A 354 9.12 -15.58 -14.81
N ALA A 355 8.41 -14.45 -14.69
CA ALA A 355 7.96 -14.01 -13.37
C ALA A 355 6.99 -15.10 -12.86
N LEU A 356 7.30 -15.69 -11.70
CA LEU A 356 6.45 -16.69 -11.06
C LEU A 356 5.21 -16.05 -10.46
#